data_AF-A0A8B5YEL6-F1
#
_entry.id   AF-A0A8B5YEL6-F1
#
_cell.length_a   1.000
_cell.length_b   1.000
_cell.length_c   1.000
_cell.angle_alpha   90.00
_cell.angle_beta   90.00
_cell.angle_gamma   90.00
#
_symmetry.space_group_name_H-M   'P 1'
#
loop_
_entity.id
_entity.type
_entity.pdbx_description
1 polymer ?
#
loop_
_entity_poly.entity_id
_entity_poly.type
_entity_poly.pdbx_seq_one_letter_code
_entity_poly.pdbx_strand_id
1 'polypeptide(L)'
;MKKDEYYSIGVFSEMTGTSIRTLHYYDEIGLLKPEKETGIGRRLYTDRDAKDLQKIICFKFLGYSLEQIRAFMKDACFDAGLIEALQEQKRVLEERKEHIETGLKAIDRTIGLLEEEEEIDSSVFMSLLNSIQTEKEQREWLEQQVSKSFADDVFGKSEEEMAKLDQEYVRLSKEAKRLMGKPVDDPEVQDMADRYMKTSLEFVGEGVLSALGQMETIESRQLAEKFPSPFTKEEEEWLQRVFEYYMIHNDFCPESGG
;
A
#
# COMPACT_ATOMS: atom_id res chain seq x y z
N MET A 1 22.21 53.91 -2.06
CA MET A 1 22.68 52.51 -1.97
C MET A 1 22.51 52.08 -0.52
N LYS A 2 21.57 51.17 -0.21
CA LYS A 2 21.42 50.64 1.15
C LYS A 2 22.64 49.76 1.44
N LYS A 3 23.24 49.94 2.60
CA LYS A 3 24.37 49.14 3.11
C LYS A 3 23.86 47.70 3.24
N ASP A 4 24.49 46.73 2.58
CA ASP A 4 24.13 45.32 2.79
C ASP A 4 24.32 45.01 4.28
N GLU A 5 23.21 44.72 4.95
CA GLU A 5 23.19 44.40 6.36
C GLU A 5 23.70 42.97 6.52
N TYR A 6 24.79 42.82 7.27
CA TYR A 6 25.42 41.52 7.51
C TYR A 6 24.96 40.97 8.85
N TYR A 7 24.45 39.74 8.84
CA TYR A 7 24.03 39.01 10.03
C TYR A 7 25.11 38.02 10.44
N SER A 8 25.48 38.01 11.73
CA SER A 8 26.26 36.91 12.28
C SER A 8 25.46 35.61 12.23
N ILE A 9 26.14 34.46 12.22
CA ILE A 9 25.46 33.14 12.19
C ILE A 9 24.42 32.96 13.31
N GLY A 10 24.63 33.53 14.50
CA GLY A 10 23.67 33.49 15.60
C GLY A 10 22.39 34.26 15.28
N VAL A 11 22.55 35.52 14.84
CA VAL A 11 21.41 36.37 14.42
C VAL A 11 20.67 35.76 13.23
N PHE A 12 21.41 35.21 12.26
CA PHE A 12 20.84 34.56 11.10
C PHE A 12 20.07 33.28 11.47
N SER A 13 20.57 32.52 12.44
CA SER A 13 19.90 31.33 12.99
C SER A 13 18.57 31.69 13.66
N GLU A 14 18.57 32.73 14.51
CA GLU A 14 17.35 33.21 15.18
C GLU A 14 16.33 33.75 14.16
N MET A 15 16.78 34.55 13.19
CA MET A 15 15.91 35.14 12.17
C MET A 15 15.24 34.09 11.26
N THR A 16 15.96 33.02 10.94
CA THR A 16 15.51 32.01 9.96
C THR A 16 14.94 30.75 10.60
N GLY A 17 15.03 30.62 11.92
CA GLY A 17 14.65 29.41 12.66
C GLY A 17 15.51 28.18 12.34
N THR A 18 16.59 28.35 11.57
CA THR A 18 17.48 27.25 11.19
C THR A 18 18.62 27.14 12.19
N SER A 19 18.84 25.96 12.76
CA SER A 19 19.89 25.77 13.77
C SER A 19 21.28 26.12 13.24
N ILE A 20 22.15 26.67 14.10
CA ILE A 20 23.56 26.96 13.77
C ILE A 20 24.27 25.71 13.21
N ARG A 21 23.97 24.53 13.77
CA ARG A 21 24.51 23.25 13.29
C ARG A 21 24.10 22.97 11.83
N THR A 22 22.84 23.22 11.48
CA THR A 22 22.34 23.05 10.11
C THR A 22 22.99 24.04 9.15
N LEU A 23 23.18 25.29 9.57
CA LEU A 23 23.84 26.32 8.76
C LEU A 23 25.31 25.97 8.48
N HIS A 24 26.04 25.46 9.49
CA HIS A 24 27.40 24.94 9.29
C HIS A 24 27.42 23.77 8.31
N TYR A 25 26.50 22.82 8.48
CA TYR A 25 26.41 21.68 7.58
C TYR A 25 26.11 22.10 6.14
N TYR A 26 25.22 23.07 5.92
CA TYR A 26 24.91 23.60 4.58
C TYR A 26 26.11 24.32 3.95
N ASP A 27 26.93 25.01 4.74
CA ASP A 27 28.19 25.59 4.28
C ASP A 27 29.20 24.51 3.89
N GLU A 28 29.39 23.49 4.75
CA GLU A 28 30.29 22.35 4.51
C GLU A 28 29.99 21.61 3.21
N ILE A 29 28.71 21.32 2.93
CA ILE A 29 28.30 20.64 1.70
C ILE A 29 28.17 21.59 0.49
N GLY A 30 28.44 22.88 0.69
CA GLY A 30 28.37 23.92 -0.32
C GLY A 30 26.97 24.21 -0.86
N LEU A 31 25.94 24.00 -0.03
CA LEU A 31 24.54 24.27 -0.34
C LEU A 31 24.15 25.73 -0.05
N LEU A 32 24.59 26.27 1.08
CA LEU A 32 24.41 27.67 1.46
C LEU A 32 25.70 28.18 2.08
N LYS A 33 26.40 29.07 1.38
CA LYS A 33 27.64 29.66 1.87
C LYS A 33 27.38 31.07 2.39
N PRO A 34 28.06 31.49 3.48
CA PRO A 34 28.00 32.88 3.89
C PRO A 34 28.63 33.78 2.81
N GLU A 35 28.05 34.95 2.58
CA GLU A 35 28.63 35.95 1.67
C GLU A 35 30.05 36.35 2.07
N LYS A 36 30.34 36.40 3.38
CA LYS A 36 31.67 36.72 3.90
C LYS A 36 32.07 35.85 5.08
N GLU A 37 33.36 35.58 5.14
CA GLU A 37 34.04 35.12 6.35
C GLU A 37 35.03 36.19 6.79
N THR A 38 34.98 36.58 8.06
CA THR A 38 35.92 37.56 8.63
C THR A 38 37.28 36.90 8.84
N GLY A 39 38.35 37.71 8.97
CA GLY A 39 39.71 37.21 9.24
C GLY A 39 39.91 36.43 10.55
N ILE A 40 38.86 36.29 11.37
CA ILE A 40 38.82 35.51 12.63
C ILE A 40 37.82 34.34 12.49
N GLY A 41 37.44 33.94 11.28
CA GLY A 41 36.57 32.78 11.02
C GLY A 41 35.08 32.98 11.35
N ARG A 42 34.63 34.23 11.57
CA ARG A 42 33.19 34.50 11.76
C ARG A 42 32.48 34.58 10.40
N ARG A 43 31.41 33.81 10.25
CA ARG A 43 30.52 33.79 9.08
C ARG A 43 29.51 34.94 9.14
N LEU A 44 29.34 35.62 8.01
CA LEU A 44 28.44 36.74 7.82
C LEU A 44 27.51 36.46 6.64
N TYR A 45 26.21 36.52 6.91
CA TYR A 45 25.13 36.29 5.96
C TYR A 45 24.42 37.59 5.60
N THR A 46 23.69 37.60 4.50
CA THR A 46 22.94 38.75 3.98
C THR A 46 21.47 38.42 3.79
N ASP A 47 20.66 39.42 3.44
CA ASP A 47 19.26 39.20 3.01
C ASP A 47 19.15 38.29 1.78
N ARG A 48 20.18 38.27 0.91
CA ARG A 48 20.22 37.36 -0.23
C ARG A 48 20.38 35.91 0.24
N ASP A 49 21.27 35.67 1.18
CA ASP A 49 21.46 34.35 1.77
C ASP A 49 20.20 33.87 2.49
N ALA A 50 19.44 34.78 3.11
CA ALA A 50 18.14 34.46 3.70
C ALA A 50 17.13 34.00 2.64
N LYS A 51 17.08 34.66 1.47
CA LYS A 51 16.21 34.23 0.35
C LYS A 51 16.63 32.87 -0.21
N ASP A 52 17.93 32.63 -0.34
CA ASP A 52 18.44 31.35 -0.83
C ASP A 52 18.21 30.22 0.19
N LEU A 53 18.34 30.49 1.48
CA LEU A 53 17.91 29.56 2.54
C LEU A 53 16.41 29.27 2.46
N GLN A 54 15.58 30.27 2.21
CA GLN A 54 14.14 30.06 2.08
C GLN A 54 13.80 29.15 0.89
N LYS A 55 14.49 29.29 -0.25
CA LYS A 55 14.35 28.35 -1.38
C LYS A 55 14.75 26.93 -0.97
N ILE A 56 15.87 26.76 -0.28
CA ILE A 56 16.33 25.46 0.22
C ILE A 56 15.27 24.82 1.12
N ILE A 57 14.69 25.59 2.05
CA ILE A 57 13.63 25.10 2.94
C ILE A 57 12.39 24.67 2.14
N CYS A 58 11.95 25.46 1.16
CA CYS A 58 10.82 25.10 0.30
C CYS A 58 11.08 23.79 -0.46
N PHE A 59 12.26 23.61 -1.06
CA PHE A 59 12.59 22.36 -1.74
C PHE A 59 12.73 21.17 -0.78
N LYS A 60 13.25 21.39 0.43
CA LYS A 60 13.25 20.35 1.47
C LYS A 60 11.84 19.94 1.84
N PHE A 61 10.92 20.89 1.97
CA PHE A 61 9.51 20.63 2.23
C PHE A 61 8.87 19.81 1.11
N LEU A 62 9.20 20.09 -0.14
CA LEU A 62 8.74 19.32 -1.31
C LEU A 62 9.38 17.92 -1.41
N GLY A 63 10.31 17.57 -0.52
CA GLY A 63 10.88 16.23 -0.43
C GLY A 63 12.16 16.01 -1.23
N TYR A 64 12.79 17.07 -1.77
CA TYR A 64 14.07 16.95 -2.46
C TYR A 64 15.24 16.65 -1.49
N SER A 65 16.22 15.90 -1.98
CA SER A 65 17.48 15.67 -1.28
C SER A 65 18.37 16.92 -1.32
N LEU A 66 19.29 17.08 -0.35
CA LEU A 66 20.19 18.24 -0.32
C LEU A 66 21.08 18.30 -1.57
N GLU A 67 21.39 17.15 -2.18
CA GLU A 67 22.14 17.07 -3.42
C GLU A 67 21.35 17.60 -4.62
N GLN A 68 20.07 17.23 -4.75
CA GLN A 68 19.18 17.74 -5.79
C GLN A 68 18.99 19.26 -5.63
N ILE A 69 18.77 19.72 -4.40
CA ILE A 69 18.61 21.16 -4.12
C ILE A 69 19.87 21.92 -4.52
N ARG A 70 21.06 21.40 -4.18
CA ARG A 70 22.33 22.01 -4.58
C ARG A 70 22.47 22.11 -6.10
N ALA A 71 21.96 21.14 -6.86
CA ALA A 71 21.94 21.21 -8.31
C ALA A 71 21.03 22.35 -8.80
N PHE A 72 19.80 22.44 -8.28
CA PHE A 72 18.86 23.53 -8.63
C PHE A 72 19.39 24.92 -8.26
N MET A 73 20.10 25.05 -7.13
CA MET A 73 20.67 26.33 -6.69
C MET A 73 21.86 26.80 -7.54
N LYS A 74 22.49 25.90 -8.32
CA LYS A 74 23.62 26.23 -9.21
C LYS A 74 23.19 26.53 -10.65
N ASP A 75 22.01 26.10 -11.05
CA ASP A 75 21.56 26.21 -12.43
C ASP A 75 21.03 27.62 -12.72
N ALA A 76 21.63 28.29 -13.71
CA ALA A 76 21.24 29.63 -14.12
C ALA A 76 19.90 29.63 -14.91
N CYS A 77 19.50 28.47 -15.43
CA CYS A 77 18.24 28.24 -16.13
C CYS A 77 17.21 27.53 -15.25
N PHE A 78 17.12 27.96 -13.98
CA PHE A 78 16.23 27.42 -12.96
C PHE A 78 14.80 27.13 -13.47
N ASP A 79 14.24 28.00 -14.31
CA ASP A 79 12.85 27.89 -14.74
C ASP A 79 12.57 26.79 -15.79
N ALA A 80 13.56 26.42 -16.62
CA ALA A 80 13.34 25.60 -17.82
C ALA A 80 13.23 24.09 -17.56
N GLY A 81 13.62 23.62 -16.38
CA GLY A 81 13.48 22.22 -15.96
C GLY A 81 12.79 22.04 -14.60
N LEU A 82 12.40 23.16 -13.96
CA LEU A 82 11.78 23.12 -12.63
C LEU A 82 10.34 22.62 -12.69
N ILE A 83 9.59 22.96 -13.74
CA ILE A 83 8.20 22.49 -13.89
C ILE A 83 8.19 20.97 -14.00
N GLU A 84 9.03 20.39 -14.85
CA GLU A 84 9.16 18.94 -15.02
C GLU A 84 9.62 18.27 -13.72
N ALA A 85 10.62 18.86 -13.04
CA ALA A 85 11.10 18.35 -11.75
C ALA A 85 10.01 18.37 -10.67
N LEU A 86 9.19 19.43 -10.62
CA LEU A 86 8.08 19.56 -9.66
C LEU A 86 6.93 18.62 -9.98
N GLN A 87 6.63 18.41 -11.27
CA GLN A 87 5.62 17.43 -11.71
C GLN A 87 6.03 16.01 -11.32
N GLU A 88 7.30 15.65 -11.54
CA GLU A 88 7.83 14.35 -11.14
C GLU A 88 7.83 14.19 -9.61
N GLN A 89 8.24 15.23 -8.87
CA GLN A 89 8.22 15.17 -7.40
C GLN A 89 6.79 15.08 -6.86
N LYS A 90 5.83 15.76 -7.49
CA LYS A 90 4.41 15.64 -7.17
C LYS A 90 3.95 14.19 -7.37
N ARG A 91 4.28 13.56 -8.49
CA ARG A 91 3.96 12.15 -8.77
C ARG A 91 4.49 11.21 -7.68
N VAL A 92 5.75 11.38 -7.29
CA VAL A 92 6.37 10.60 -6.20
C VAL A 92 5.65 10.80 -4.86
N LEU A 93 5.23 12.02 -4.54
CA LEU A 93 4.47 12.30 -3.32
C LEU A 93 3.06 11.71 -3.37
N GLU A 94 2.40 11.73 -4.53
CA GLU A 94 1.10 11.09 -4.74
C GLU A 94 1.19 9.57 -4.58
N GLU A 95 2.21 8.92 -5.15
CA GLU A 95 2.49 7.48 -4.95
C GLU A 95 2.73 7.14 -3.47
N ARG A 96 3.49 7.99 -2.74
CA ARG A 96 3.69 7.80 -1.29
C ARG A 96 2.41 7.99 -0.50
N LYS A 97 1.59 8.97 -0.87
CA LYS A 97 0.29 9.23 -0.24
C LYS A 97 -0.59 7.99 -0.38
N GLU A 98 -0.70 7.45 -1.59
CA GLU A 98 -1.48 6.23 -1.86
C GLU A 98 -0.98 5.06 -1.01
N HIS A 99 0.33 4.82 -0.94
CA HIS A 99 0.90 3.75 -0.11
C HIS A 99 0.58 3.92 1.38
N ILE A 100 0.64 5.16 1.90
CA ILE A 100 0.26 5.46 3.29
C ILE A 100 -1.23 5.22 3.52
N GLU A 101 -2.09 5.63 2.60
CA GLU A 101 -3.53 5.40 2.66
C GLU A 101 -3.86 3.91 2.65
N THR A 102 -3.20 3.09 1.81
CA THR A 102 -3.32 1.63 1.85
C THR A 102 -2.88 1.05 3.19
N GLY A 103 -1.77 1.53 3.74
CA GLY A 103 -1.28 1.09 5.05
C GLY A 103 -2.25 1.42 6.19
N LEU A 104 -2.85 2.61 6.19
CA LEU A 104 -3.87 3.00 7.15
C LEU A 104 -5.12 2.11 7.02
N LYS A 105 -5.61 1.86 5.80
CA LYS A 105 -6.73 0.95 5.55
C LYS A 105 -6.45 -0.46 6.08
N ALA A 106 -5.24 -0.97 5.89
CA ALA A 106 -4.82 -2.28 6.41
C ALA A 106 -4.85 -2.33 7.95
N ILE A 107 -4.38 -1.26 8.61
CA ILE A 107 -4.42 -1.14 10.07
C ILE A 107 -5.86 -1.07 10.57
N ASP A 108 -6.71 -0.22 10.00
CA ASP A 108 -8.08 -0.02 10.46
C ASP A 108 -8.92 -1.31 10.32
N ARG A 109 -8.80 -2.00 9.17
CA ARG A 109 -9.47 -3.30 8.95
C ARG A 109 -8.96 -4.37 9.92
N THR A 110 -7.66 -4.41 10.16
CA THR A 110 -7.05 -5.32 11.14
C THR A 110 -7.55 -5.07 12.56
N ILE A 111 -7.64 -3.81 12.98
CA ILE A 111 -8.16 -3.44 14.31
C ILE A 111 -9.60 -3.92 14.44
N GLY A 112 -10.46 -3.61 13.47
CA GLY A 112 -11.86 -4.06 13.51
C GLY A 112 -12.02 -5.57 13.64
N LEU A 113 -11.14 -6.34 13.00
CA LEU A 113 -11.16 -7.81 13.10
C LEU A 113 -10.71 -8.31 14.47
N LEU A 114 -9.65 -7.74 15.03
CA LEU A 114 -9.15 -8.12 16.36
C LEU A 114 -10.09 -7.69 17.49
N GLU A 115 -10.92 -6.67 17.28
CA GLU A 115 -11.95 -6.27 18.24
C GLU A 115 -13.15 -7.22 18.26
N GLU A 116 -13.47 -7.85 17.13
CA GLU A 116 -14.60 -8.79 17.01
C GLU A 116 -14.22 -10.26 17.28
N GLU A 117 -13.02 -10.68 16.88
CA GLU A 117 -12.54 -12.05 17.05
C GLU A 117 -11.53 -12.14 18.21
N GLU A 118 -11.86 -12.89 19.27
CA GLU A 118 -10.97 -13.08 20.44
C GLU A 118 -9.63 -13.73 20.08
N GLU A 119 -9.62 -14.61 19.07
CA GLU A 119 -8.43 -15.34 18.62
C GLU A 119 -8.45 -15.53 17.09
N ILE A 120 -7.36 -15.10 16.43
CA ILE A 120 -7.12 -15.26 15.00
C ILE A 120 -5.83 -16.07 14.80
N ASP A 121 -5.88 -17.08 13.93
CA ASP A 121 -4.70 -17.84 13.55
C ASP A 121 -3.70 -16.96 12.79
N SER A 122 -2.41 -17.10 13.09
CA SER A 122 -1.37 -16.25 12.52
C SER A 122 -1.26 -16.36 10.99
N SER A 123 -1.53 -17.53 10.39
CA SER A 123 -1.47 -17.67 8.92
C SER A 123 -2.65 -16.98 8.25
N VAL A 124 -3.84 -17.06 8.87
CA VAL A 124 -5.06 -16.36 8.42
C VAL A 124 -4.85 -14.85 8.51
N PHE A 125 -4.30 -14.37 9.62
CA PHE A 125 -3.97 -12.97 9.82
C PHE A 125 -2.99 -12.45 8.77
N MET A 126 -1.88 -13.15 8.54
CA MET A 126 -0.86 -12.73 7.57
C MET A 126 -1.38 -12.78 6.13
N SER A 127 -2.20 -13.78 5.80
CA SER A 127 -2.85 -13.88 4.49
C SER A 127 -3.77 -12.69 4.22
N LEU A 128 -4.61 -12.34 5.20
CA LEU A 128 -5.51 -11.21 5.08
C LEU A 128 -4.76 -9.88 4.97
N LEU A 129 -3.75 -9.66 5.81
CA LEU A 129 -2.92 -8.46 5.74
C LEU A 129 -2.28 -8.31 4.35
N ASN A 130 -1.77 -9.41 3.79
CA ASN A 130 -1.24 -9.42 2.43
C ASN A 130 -2.33 -9.11 1.38
N SER A 131 -3.53 -9.67 1.52
CA SER A 131 -4.66 -9.38 0.62
C SER A 131 -5.02 -7.89 0.63
N ILE A 132 -5.08 -7.25 1.80
CA ILE A 132 -5.37 -5.82 1.89
C ILE A 132 -4.23 -4.99 1.29
N GLN A 133 -2.98 -5.36 1.55
CA GLN A 133 -1.81 -4.65 1.02
C GLN A 133 -1.73 -4.72 -0.51
N THR A 134 -2.11 -5.86 -1.09
CA THR A 134 -2.01 -6.13 -2.53
C THR A 134 -3.33 -5.96 -3.28
N GLU A 135 -4.38 -5.45 -2.63
CA GLU A 135 -5.75 -5.37 -3.16
C GLU A 135 -5.80 -4.66 -4.53
N LYS A 136 -5.08 -3.54 -4.68
CA LYS A 136 -4.98 -2.82 -5.95
C LYS A 136 -4.34 -3.67 -7.05
N GLU A 137 -3.23 -4.35 -6.72
CA GLU A 137 -2.48 -5.18 -7.67
C GLU A 137 -3.29 -6.43 -8.06
N GLN A 138 -4.02 -7.03 -7.10
CA GLN A 138 -4.93 -8.14 -7.32
C GLN A 138 -6.11 -7.72 -8.20
N ARG A 139 -6.68 -6.53 -7.97
CA ARG A 139 -7.74 -5.96 -8.81
C ARG A 139 -7.25 -5.77 -10.24
N GLU A 140 -6.13 -5.08 -10.45
CA GLU A 140 -5.55 -4.87 -11.78
C GLU A 140 -5.23 -6.19 -12.49
N TRP A 141 -4.76 -7.20 -11.74
CA TRP A 141 -4.50 -8.53 -12.29
C TRP A 141 -5.80 -9.24 -12.70
N LEU A 142 -6.87 -9.19 -11.90
CA LEU A 142 -8.18 -9.75 -12.27
C LEU A 142 -8.79 -9.04 -13.47
N GLU A 143 -8.65 -7.71 -13.58
CA GLU A 143 -9.10 -6.96 -14.75
C GLU A 143 -8.43 -7.46 -16.03
N GLN A 144 -7.16 -7.87 -15.95
CA GLN A 144 -6.37 -8.34 -17.09
C GLN A 144 -6.59 -9.83 -17.42
N GLN A 145 -6.67 -10.69 -16.40
CA GLN A 145 -6.72 -12.15 -16.59
C GLN A 145 -8.13 -12.72 -16.70
N VAL A 146 -9.12 -12.06 -16.09
CA VAL A 146 -10.51 -12.54 -16.02
C VAL A 146 -11.41 -11.56 -16.76
N SER A 147 -11.79 -10.46 -16.09
CA SER A 147 -12.51 -9.35 -16.71
C SER A 147 -12.58 -8.16 -15.77
N LYS A 148 -12.80 -6.97 -16.35
CA LYS A 148 -13.07 -5.77 -15.56
C LYS A 148 -14.33 -5.90 -14.70
N SER A 149 -15.40 -6.49 -15.25
CA SER A 149 -16.66 -6.70 -14.51
C SER A 149 -16.41 -7.50 -13.25
N PHE A 150 -15.69 -8.61 -13.35
CA PHE A 150 -15.39 -9.48 -12.22
C PHE A 150 -14.52 -8.78 -11.16
N ALA A 151 -13.51 -8.02 -11.60
CA ALA A 151 -12.67 -7.26 -10.68
C ALA A 151 -13.47 -6.19 -9.92
N ASP A 152 -14.44 -5.53 -10.58
CA ASP A 152 -15.35 -4.59 -9.94
C ASP A 152 -16.37 -5.29 -9.02
N ASP A 153 -16.81 -6.51 -9.35
CA ASP A 153 -17.67 -7.30 -8.46
C ASP A 153 -16.96 -7.70 -7.15
N VAL A 154 -15.68 -8.06 -7.24
CA VAL A 154 -14.85 -8.45 -6.07
C VAL A 154 -14.41 -7.24 -5.25
N PHE A 155 -13.86 -6.20 -5.89
CA PHE A 155 -13.17 -5.10 -5.22
C PHE A 155 -13.90 -3.75 -5.29
N GLY A 156 -14.97 -3.62 -6.07
CA GLY A 156 -15.74 -2.39 -6.23
C GLY A 156 -16.75 -2.11 -5.11
N LYS A 157 -16.58 -2.76 -3.95
CA LYS A 157 -17.49 -2.67 -2.81
C LYS A 157 -17.14 -1.52 -1.87
N SER A 158 -18.09 -1.10 -1.05
CA SER A 158 -17.84 -0.13 0.00
C SER A 158 -16.88 -0.69 1.07
N GLU A 159 -16.24 0.20 1.82
CA GLU A 159 -15.34 -0.21 2.91
C GLU A 159 -16.05 -1.07 3.97
N GLU A 160 -17.33 -0.77 4.27
CA GLU A 160 -18.14 -1.55 5.20
C GLU A 160 -18.41 -2.97 4.68
N GLU A 161 -18.68 -3.12 3.39
CA GLU A 161 -18.89 -4.44 2.76
C GLU A 161 -17.58 -5.23 2.72
N MET A 162 -16.46 -4.57 2.41
CA MET A 162 -15.14 -5.18 2.42
C MET A 162 -14.74 -5.65 3.83
N ALA A 163 -15.04 -4.86 4.86
CA ALA A 163 -14.79 -5.26 6.25
C ALA A 163 -15.62 -6.49 6.66
N LYS A 164 -16.88 -6.57 6.27
CA LYS A 164 -17.72 -7.78 6.49
C LYS A 164 -17.17 -8.99 5.77
N LEU A 165 -16.66 -8.82 4.54
CA LEU A 165 -16.06 -9.90 3.78
C LEU A 165 -14.81 -10.45 4.49
N ASP A 166 -13.98 -9.57 5.06
CA ASP A 166 -12.81 -10.00 5.85
C ASP A 166 -13.20 -10.79 7.09
N GLN A 167 -14.26 -10.36 7.78
CA GLN A 167 -14.78 -11.04 8.97
C GLN A 167 -15.24 -12.45 8.62
N GLU A 168 -16.02 -12.60 7.56
CA GLU A 168 -16.45 -13.92 7.10
C GLU A 168 -15.28 -14.76 6.60
N TYR A 169 -14.28 -14.16 5.93
CA TYR A 169 -13.06 -14.85 5.53
C TYR A 169 -12.29 -15.41 6.74
N VAL A 170 -12.12 -14.62 7.80
CA VAL A 170 -11.45 -15.06 9.04
C VAL A 170 -12.25 -16.18 9.70
N ARG A 171 -13.57 -16.00 9.83
CA ARG A 171 -14.47 -17.00 10.45
C ARG A 171 -14.45 -18.33 9.70
N LEU A 172 -14.63 -18.31 8.38
CA LEU A 172 -14.63 -19.50 7.54
C LEU A 172 -13.26 -20.19 7.56
N SER A 173 -12.17 -19.41 7.56
CA SER A 173 -10.81 -19.97 7.65
C SER A 173 -10.56 -20.66 8.99
N LYS A 174 -11.01 -20.07 10.10
CA LYS A 174 -10.93 -20.65 11.45
C LYS A 174 -11.73 -21.94 11.53
N GLU A 175 -12.92 -21.96 10.94
CA GLU A 175 -13.76 -23.15 10.89
C GLU A 175 -13.16 -24.27 10.04
N ALA A 176 -12.63 -23.94 8.86
CA ALA A 176 -11.90 -24.88 8.01
C ALA A 176 -10.74 -25.55 8.75
N LYS A 177 -9.93 -24.76 9.46
CA LYS A 177 -8.83 -25.27 10.29
C LYS A 177 -9.31 -26.17 11.43
N ARG A 178 -10.45 -25.85 12.06
CA ARG A 178 -11.06 -26.65 13.13
C ARG A 178 -11.60 -27.99 12.62
N LEU A 179 -12.18 -28.02 11.42
CA LEU A 179 -12.82 -29.19 10.82
C LEU A 179 -11.84 -30.09 10.04
N MET A 180 -10.62 -29.60 9.80
CA MET A 180 -9.55 -30.35 9.15
C MET A 180 -9.45 -31.78 9.71
N GLY A 181 -9.41 -32.76 8.81
CA GLY A 181 -9.29 -34.18 9.15
C GLY A 181 -10.63 -34.91 9.34
N LYS A 182 -11.77 -34.20 9.34
CA LYS A 182 -13.09 -34.84 9.27
C LYS A 182 -13.40 -35.39 7.87
N PRO A 183 -14.30 -36.39 7.77
CA PRO A 183 -14.83 -36.85 6.49
C PRO A 183 -15.48 -35.71 5.69
N VAL A 184 -15.33 -35.74 4.37
CA VAL A 184 -15.87 -34.68 3.50
C VAL A 184 -17.40 -34.61 3.51
N ASP A 185 -18.07 -35.72 3.80
CA ASP A 185 -19.53 -35.87 3.89
C ASP A 185 -20.07 -35.60 5.31
N ASP A 186 -19.20 -35.23 6.26
CA ASP A 186 -19.63 -34.84 7.61
C ASP A 186 -20.59 -33.64 7.53
N PRO A 187 -21.74 -33.67 8.23
CA PRO A 187 -22.72 -32.58 8.16
C PRO A 187 -22.17 -31.20 8.53
N GLU A 188 -21.21 -31.12 9.47
CA GLU A 188 -20.59 -29.86 9.87
C GLU A 188 -19.63 -29.33 8.78
N VAL A 189 -18.96 -30.25 8.06
CA VAL A 189 -18.09 -29.91 6.93
C VAL A 189 -18.92 -29.42 5.73
N GLN A 190 -20.06 -30.05 5.46
CA GLN A 190 -20.95 -29.64 4.39
C GLN A 190 -21.68 -28.33 4.70
N ASP A 191 -22.03 -28.05 5.96
CA ASP A 191 -22.57 -26.75 6.38
C ASP A 191 -21.54 -25.62 6.19
N MET A 192 -20.28 -25.85 6.54
CA MET A 192 -19.20 -24.90 6.27
C MET A 192 -19.04 -24.63 4.77
N ALA A 193 -19.05 -25.68 3.94
CA ALA A 193 -18.95 -25.55 2.48
C ALA A 193 -20.14 -24.77 1.89
N ASP A 194 -21.35 -25.03 2.40
CA ASP A 194 -22.57 -24.31 2.01
C ASP A 194 -22.49 -22.82 2.33
N ARG A 195 -22.08 -22.48 3.56
CA ARG A 195 -21.88 -21.08 3.96
C ARG A 195 -20.83 -20.39 3.10
N TYR A 196 -19.69 -21.03 2.88
CA TYR A 196 -18.64 -20.49 2.02
C TYR A 196 -19.16 -20.21 0.59
N MET A 197 -19.89 -21.15 -0.01
CA MET A 197 -20.44 -20.99 -1.36
C MET A 197 -21.48 -19.87 -1.42
N LYS A 198 -22.40 -19.82 -0.45
CA LYS A 198 -23.42 -18.76 -0.36
C LYS A 198 -22.80 -17.39 -0.17
N THR A 199 -21.85 -17.24 0.76
CA THR A 199 -21.13 -15.97 0.95
C THR A 199 -20.38 -15.57 -0.33
N SER A 200 -19.74 -16.53 -1.01
CA SER A 200 -19.05 -16.25 -2.28
C SER A 200 -20.02 -15.74 -3.35
N LEU A 201 -21.21 -16.35 -3.48
CA LEU A 201 -22.23 -15.93 -4.44
C LEU A 201 -22.92 -14.61 -4.06
N GLU A 202 -23.18 -14.39 -2.78
CA GLU A 202 -23.78 -13.15 -2.28
C GLU A 202 -22.85 -11.95 -2.47
N PHE A 203 -21.55 -12.14 -2.22
CA PHE A 203 -20.57 -11.07 -2.34
C PHE A 203 -20.07 -10.92 -3.77
N VAL A 204 -19.64 -11.98 -4.46
CA VAL A 204 -19.03 -11.87 -5.80
C VAL A 204 -20.07 -11.96 -6.92
N GLY A 205 -21.28 -12.46 -6.65
CA GLY A 205 -22.33 -12.67 -7.64
C GLY A 205 -22.14 -13.94 -8.47
N GLU A 206 -23.04 -14.16 -9.43
CA GLU A 206 -22.99 -15.31 -10.36
C GLU A 206 -21.71 -15.33 -11.23
N GLY A 207 -21.03 -14.18 -11.33
CA GLY A 207 -19.73 -14.05 -11.98
C GLY A 207 -18.65 -14.97 -11.39
N VAL A 208 -18.81 -15.42 -10.14
CA VAL A 208 -17.87 -16.36 -9.50
C VAL A 208 -17.81 -17.70 -10.24
N LEU A 209 -18.94 -18.19 -10.77
CA LEU A 209 -19.00 -19.47 -11.50
C LEU A 209 -18.30 -19.37 -12.87
N SER A 210 -18.49 -18.22 -13.54
CA SER A 210 -17.77 -17.91 -14.79
C SER A 210 -16.28 -17.71 -14.55
N ALA A 211 -15.90 -17.07 -13.44
CA ALA A 211 -14.52 -16.86 -13.06
C ALA A 211 -13.82 -18.17 -12.68
N LEU A 212 -14.48 -19.09 -11.97
CA LEU A 212 -13.93 -20.41 -11.66
C LEU A 212 -13.55 -21.18 -12.94
N GLY A 213 -14.41 -21.17 -13.96
CA GLY A 213 -14.09 -21.78 -15.26
C GLY A 213 -12.94 -21.10 -16.02
N GLN A 214 -12.78 -19.77 -15.88
CA GLN A 214 -11.64 -19.05 -16.44
C GLN A 214 -10.36 -19.28 -15.63
N MET A 215 -10.46 -19.41 -14.31
CA MET A 215 -9.35 -19.68 -13.40
C MET A 215 -8.75 -21.07 -13.61
N GLU A 216 -9.52 -22.05 -14.09
CA GLU A 216 -8.99 -23.36 -14.55
C GLU A 216 -8.00 -23.22 -15.72
N THR A 217 -8.13 -22.16 -16.52
CA THR A 217 -7.22 -21.88 -17.65
C THR A 217 -5.97 -21.10 -17.26
N ILE A 218 -5.97 -20.49 -16.06
CA ILE A 218 -4.83 -19.77 -15.50
C ILE A 218 -3.86 -20.79 -14.88
N GLU A 219 -2.56 -20.62 -15.11
CA GLU A 219 -1.56 -21.46 -14.42
C GLU A 219 -1.72 -21.33 -12.91
N SER A 220 -1.96 -22.45 -12.22
CA SER A 220 -2.23 -22.48 -10.77
C SER A 220 -1.15 -21.78 -9.94
N ARG A 221 0.10 -21.76 -10.45
CA ARG A 221 1.21 -21.03 -9.85
C ARG A 221 0.99 -19.51 -9.84
N GLN A 222 0.50 -18.94 -10.94
CA GLN A 222 0.29 -17.49 -11.04
C GLN A 222 -0.83 -17.03 -10.11
N LEU A 223 -1.90 -17.85 -10.01
CA LEU A 223 -2.99 -17.60 -9.07
C LEU A 223 -2.49 -17.67 -7.62
N ALA A 224 -1.72 -18.70 -7.26
CA ALA A 224 -1.17 -18.86 -5.90
C ALA A 224 -0.17 -17.75 -5.52
N GLU A 225 0.60 -17.22 -6.48
CA GLU A 225 1.49 -16.08 -6.24
C GLU A 225 0.72 -14.78 -5.98
N LYS A 226 -0.47 -14.62 -6.57
CA LYS A 226 -1.32 -13.42 -6.42
C LYS A 226 -2.28 -13.49 -5.24
N PHE A 227 -2.78 -14.68 -4.94
CA PHE A 227 -3.73 -14.94 -3.86
C PHE A 227 -3.14 -16.01 -2.94
N PRO A 228 -2.16 -15.65 -2.09
CA PRO A 228 -1.57 -16.60 -1.17
C PRO A 228 -2.65 -17.10 -0.19
N SER A 229 -2.64 -18.41 0.01
CA SER A 229 -3.59 -19.11 0.87
C SER A 229 -3.06 -19.16 2.31
N PRO A 230 -3.93 -19.05 3.33
CA PRO A 230 -3.55 -19.22 4.74
C PRO A 230 -3.42 -20.71 5.13
N PHE A 231 -3.70 -21.62 4.20
CA PHE A 231 -3.75 -23.05 4.43
C PHE A 231 -2.44 -23.72 4.06
N THR A 232 -2.08 -24.75 4.82
CA THR A 232 -1.04 -25.70 4.44
C THR A 232 -1.50 -26.51 3.24
N LYS A 233 -0.55 -27.12 2.53
CA LYS A 233 -0.87 -27.97 1.38
C LYS A 233 -1.86 -29.10 1.70
N GLU A 234 -1.76 -29.69 2.89
CA GLU A 234 -2.69 -30.74 3.33
C GLU A 234 -4.11 -30.20 3.58
N GLU A 235 -4.21 -29.01 4.19
CA GLU A 235 -5.49 -28.31 4.37
C GLU A 235 -6.11 -27.92 3.02
N GLU A 236 -5.31 -27.46 2.05
CA GLU A 236 -5.78 -27.15 0.69
C GLU A 236 -6.30 -28.39 -0.04
N GLU A 237 -5.56 -29.50 -0.01
CA GLU A 237 -5.99 -30.77 -0.61
C GLU A 237 -7.26 -31.34 0.07
N TRP A 238 -7.45 -31.08 1.37
CA TRP A 238 -8.68 -31.44 2.07
C TRP A 238 -9.84 -30.52 1.67
N LEU A 239 -9.66 -29.20 1.69
CA LEU A 239 -10.67 -28.23 1.27
C LEU A 239 -11.12 -28.44 -0.17
N GLN A 240 -10.19 -28.71 -1.09
CA GLN A 240 -10.50 -29.01 -2.47
C GLN A 240 -11.49 -30.19 -2.57
N ARG A 241 -11.22 -31.30 -1.86
CA ARG A 241 -12.12 -32.47 -1.84
C ARG A 241 -13.47 -32.16 -1.21
N VAL A 242 -13.51 -31.31 -0.18
CA VAL A 242 -14.76 -30.85 0.45
C VAL A 242 -15.62 -30.09 -0.55
N PHE A 243 -15.05 -29.12 -1.27
CA PHE A 243 -15.79 -28.33 -2.25
C PHE A 243 -16.17 -29.14 -3.48
N GLU A 244 -15.31 -30.04 -3.97
CA GLU A 244 -15.67 -30.98 -5.05
C GLU A 244 -16.87 -31.84 -4.66
N TYR A 245 -16.86 -32.42 -3.46
CA TYR A 245 -18.00 -33.19 -2.95
C TYR A 245 -19.26 -32.31 -2.86
N TYR A 246 -19.15 -31.12 -2.26
CA TYR A 246 -20.28 -30.20 -2.11
C TYR A 246 -20.89 -29.81 -3.46
N MET A 247 -20.07 -29.47 -4.46
CA MET A 247 -20.54 -29.05 -5.78
C MET A 247 -21.27 -30.16 -6.53
N ILE A 248 -20.80 -31.41 -6.42
CA ILE A 248 -21.44 -32.58 -7.05
C ILE A 248 -22.82 -32.86 -6.44
N HIS A 249 -22.98 -32.66 -5.14
CA HIS A 249 -24.20 -33.06 -4.41
C HIS A 249 -25.23 -31.94 -4.27
N ASN A 250 -24.90 -30.70 -4.68
CA ASN A 250 -25.76 -29.52 -4.56
C ASN A 250 -25.99 -28.80 -5.92
N ASP A 251 -25.83 -29.51 -7.04
CA ASP A 251 -26.10 -29.01 -8.41
C ASP A 251 -25.32 -27.74 -8.82
N PHE A 252 -24.13 -27.52 -8.26
CA PHE A 252 -23.25 -26.39 -8.62
C PHE A 252 -22.25 -26.69 -9.74
N CYS A 253 -22.25 -27.91 -10.28
CA CYS A 253 -21.38 -28.28 -11.40
C CYS A 253 -21.86 -27.56 -12.68
N PRO A 254 -21.06 -26.71 -13.34
CA PRO A 254 -21.28 -26.46 -14.76
C PRO A 254 -21.17 -27.82 -15.45
N GLU A 255 -22.15 -28.20 -16.26
CA GLU A 255 -22.09 -29.44 -17.03
C GLU A 255 -20.72 -29.52 -17.72
N SER A 256 -19.88 -30.47 -17.29
CA SER A 256 -18.62 -30.76 -17.94
C SER A 256 -18.97 -31.20 -19.36
N GLY A 257 -18.87 -30.25 -20.30
CA GLY A 257 -19.18 -30.46 -21.71
C GLY A 257 -18.33 -31.59 -22.28
N GLY A 258 -19.01 -32.59 -22.84
CA GLY A 258 -18.41 -33.65 -23.65
C GLY A 258 -17.99 -33.20 -25.04
#